data_AF-A0A960K8A9-F1
#
_entry.id   AF-A0A960K8A9-F1
#
_cell.length_a   1.000
_cell.length_b   1.000
_cell.length_c   1.000
_cell.angle_alpha   90.00
_cell.angle_beta   90.00
_cell.angle_gamma   90.00
#
_symmetry.space_group_name_H-M   'P 1'
#
loop_
_entity.id
_entity.type
_entity.pdbx_description
1 polymer ?
#
loop_
_entity_poly.entity_id
_entity_poly.type
_entity_poly.pdbx_seq_one_letter_code
_entity_poly.pdbx_strand_id
1 'polypeptide(L)'
;MTTNLEAVEAACTHLAGTSDQITFTAVAEHTGISRTTLYRNPQLRTVIDDHRSRNHDRHTLTGLAAEIAHLRNGIEALADRVRDQEERLRHLEGRTTTTRRQAN
;
A
#
# COMPACT_ATOMS: atom_id res chain seq x y z
N MET A 1 -20.67 15.34 -2.97
CA MET A 1 -20.86 15.38 -1.52
C MET A 1 -20.19 14.13 -0.97
N THR A 2 -18.93 14.24 -0.56
CA THR A 2 -18.22 13.12 0.08
C THR A 2 -18.93 12.81 1.39
N THR A 3 -19.27 11.54 1.59
CA THR A 3 -19.92 11.10 2.81
C THR A 3 -18.93 11.19 3.97
N ASN A 4 -19.43 11.42 5.20
CA ASN A 4 -18.58 11.46 6.39
C ASN A 4 -17.76 10.17 6.58
N LEU A 5 -18.23 9.04 6.01
CA LEU A 5 -17.52 7.76 6.01
C LEU A 5 -16.28 7.81 5.11
N GLU A 6 -16.42 8.24 3.85
CA GLU A 6 -15.31 8.36 2.90
C GLU A 6 -14.22 9.33 3.42
N ALA A 7 -14.62 10.42 4.06
CA ALA A 7 -13.68 11.35 4.67
C ALA A 7 -12.89 10.72 5.82
N VAL A 8 -13.55 9.90 6.65
CA VAL A 8 -12.91 9.17 7.76
C VAL A 8 -11.98 8.07 7.25
N GLU A 9 -12.37 7.31 6.22
CA GLU A 9 -11.52 6.30 5.59
C GLU A 9 -10.27 6.92 4.95
N ALA A 10 -10.43 8.03 4.24
CA ALA A 10 -9.30 8.77 3.66
C ALA A 10 -8.34 9.28 4.74
N ALA A 11 -8.87 9.84 5.84
CA ALA A 11 -8.06 10.31 6.96
C ALA A 11 -7.32 9.16 7.67
N CYS A 12 -7.98 8.01 7.88
CA CYS A 12 -7.33 6.83 8.47
C CYS A 12 -6.20 6.30 7.57
N THR A 13 -6.42 6.30 6.26
CA THR A 13 -5.40 5.89 5.28
C THR A 13 -4.21 6.86 5.28
N HIS A 14 -4.47 8.16 5.39
CA HIS A 14 -3.39 9.15 5.47
C HIS A 14 -2.55 8.96 6.74
N LEU A 15 -3.20 8.87 7.91
CA LEU A 15 -2.52 8.66 9.20
C LEU A 15 -1.71 7.35 9.21
N ALA A 16 -2.23 6.28 8.60
CA ALA A 16 -1.51 5.03 8.43
C ALA A 16 -0.24 5.19 7.57
N GLY A 17 -0.27 6.06 6.56
CA GLY A 17 0.89 6.36 5.71
C GLY A 17 1.97 7.18 6.42
N THR A 18 1.58 8.07 7.33
CA THR A 18 2.49 8.97 8.05
C THR A 18 3.14 8.32 9.29
N SER A 19 2.79 7.06 9.62
CA SER A 19 3.16 6.37 10.87
C SER A 19 2.63 7.04 12.14
N ASP A 20 1.61 7.88 12.01
CA ASP A 20 0.94 8.49 13.15
C ASP A 20 -0.10 7.54 13.74
N GLN A 21 -0.24 7.59 15.07
CA GLN A 21 -1.19 6.75 15.77
C GLN A 21 -2.63 7.12 15.37
N ILE A 22 -3.39 6.16 14.84
CA ILE A 22 -4.78 6.36 14.42
C ILE A 22 -5.67 6.52 15.66
N THR A 23 -5.85 7.76 16.12
CA THR A 23 -6.71 8.11 17.26
C THR A 23 -7.97 8.85 16.79
N PHE A 24 -9.05 8.78 17.57
CA PHE A 24 -10.26 9.56 17.30
C PHE A 24 -9.99 11.07 17.26
N THR A 25 -8.99 11.54 18.00
CA THR A 25 -8.56 12.95 17.98
C THR A 25 -7.88 13.28 16.66
N ALA A 26 -6.91 12.49 16.21
CA ALA A 26 -6.23 12.71 14.93
C ALA A 26 -7.20 12.65 13.74
N VAL A 27 -8.15 11.71 13.75
CA VAL A 27 -9.19 11.61 12.71
C VAL A 27 -10.13 12.83 12.75
N ALA A 28 -10.51 13.32 13.93
CA ALA A 28 -11.34 14.52 14.07
C ALA A 28 -10.63 15.78 13.56
N GLU A 29 -9.34 15.93 13.87
CA GLU A 29 -8.52 17.04 13.38
C GLU A 29 -8.34 17.01 11.87
N HIS A 30 -8.12 15.83 11.29
CA HIS A 30 -7.93 15.67 9.86
C HIS A 30 -9.24 15.84 9.06
N THR A 31 -10.37 15.34 9.55
CA THR A 31 -11.67 15.39 8.83
C THR A 31 -12.50 16.63 9.13
N GLY A 32 -12.17 17.36 10.21
CA GLY A 32 -13.01 18.43 10.74
C GLY A 32 -14.32 17.95 11.39
N ILE A 33 -14.51 16.62 11.52
CA ILE A 33 -15.69 16.05 12.17
C ILE A 33 -15.49 16.07 13.68
N SER A 34 -16.51 16.51 14.42
CA SER A 34 -16.43 16.55 15.88
C SER A 34 -16.21 15.13 16.45
N ARG A 35 -15.36 15.03 17.49
CA ARG A 35 -15.16 13.77 18.24
C ARG A 35 -16.49 13.17 18.70
N THR A 36 -17.43 14.01 19.13
CA THR A 36 -18.77 13.58 19.55
C THR A 36 -19.53 12.89 18.43
N THR A 37 -19.43 13.39 17.19
CA THR A 37 -20.03 12.78 16.00
C THR A 37 -19.38 11.43 15.67
N LEU A 38 -18.05 11.34 15.79
CA LEU A 38 -17.31 10.08 15.57
C LEU A 38 -17.69 9.01 16.60
N TYR A 39 -17.85 9.38 17.88
CA TYR A 39 -18.28 8.45 18.93
C TYR A 39 -19.74 8.03 18.82
N ARG A 40 -20.62 8.94 18.38
CA ARG A 40 -22.07 8.67 18.28
C ARG A 40 -22.45 7.84 17.06
N ASN A 41 -21.67 7.87 15.99
CA ASN A 41 -21.95 7.08 14.79
C ASN A 41 -21.22 5.72 14.86
N PRO A 42 -21.94 4.60 15.04
CA PRO A 42 -21.33 3.28 15.18
C PRO A 42 -20.55 2.85 13.93
N GLN A 43 -20.96 3.27 12.73
CA GLN A 43 -20.23 2.94 11.50
C GLN A 43 -18.85 3.64 11.47
N LEU A 44 -18.81 4.93 11.79
CA LEU A 44 -17.54 5.68 11.86
C LEU A 44 -16.61 5.13 12.94
N ARG A 45 -17.18 4.77 14.10
CA ARG A 45 -16.44 4.14 15.20
C ARG A 45 -15.80 2.82 14.76
N THR A 46 -16.56 1.94 14.11
CA THR A 46 -16.05 0.64 13.63
C THR A 46 -14.90 0.81 12.65
N VAL A 47 -15.01 1.74 11.69
CA VAL A 47 -13.93 2.00 10.72
C VAL A 47 -12.65 2.47 11.41
N ILE A 48 -12.77 3.42 12.35
CA ILE A 48 -11.61 3.94 13.08
C ILE A 48 -10.96 2.87 13.95
N ASP A 49 -11.76 2.04 14.63
CA ASP A 49 -11.25 0.98 15.50
C ASP A 49 -10.59 -0.16 14.70
N ASP A 50 -11.13 -0.54 13.54
CA ASP A 50 -10.52 -1.52 12.62
C ASP A 50 -9.20 -1.00 12.04
N HIS A 51 -9.15 0.26 11.60
CA HIS A 51 -7.90 0.86 11.16
C HIS A 51 -6.87 0.95 12.30
N ARG A 52 -7.30 1.29 13.52
CA ARG A 52 -6.42 1.35 14.69
C ARG A 52 -5.85 -0.03 15.03
N SER A 53 -6.66 -1.08 15.06
CA SER A 53 -6.19 -2.43 15.39
C SER A 53 -5.16 -2.92 14.35
N ARG A 54 -5.46 -2.79 13.06
CA ARG A 54 -4.55 -3.17 11.97
C ARG A 54 -3.24 -2.40 12.01
N ASN A 55 -3.30 -1.10 12.28
CA ASN A 55 -2.12 -0.25 12.36
C ASN A 55 -1.27 -0.60 13.59
N HIS A 56 -1.90 -0.84 14.74
CA HIS A 56 -1.21 -1.32 15.94
C HIS A 56 -0.49 -2.66 15.69
N ASP A 57 -1.18 -3.62 15.05
CA ASP A 57 -0.58 -4.91 14.69
C ASP A 57 0.62 -4.73 13.75
N ARG A 58 0.54 -3.81 12.79
CA ARG A 58 1.66 -3.47 11.90
C ARG A 58 2.84 -2.84 12.63
N HIS A 59 2.60 -2.07 13.69
CA HIS A 59 3.66 -1.48 14.54
C HIS A 59 4.25 -2.45 15.57
N THR A 60 3.73 -3.67 15.70
CA THR A 60 4.41 -4.72 16.49
C THR A 60 5.64 -5.23 15.72
N LEU A 61 6.66 -5.72 16.44
CA LEU A 61 7.84 -6.33 15.81
C LEU A 61 7.47 -7.46 14.83
N THR A 62 6.43 -8.22 15.13
CA THR A 62 5.90 -9.28 14.25
C THR A 62 5.25 -8.71 12.99
N GLY A 63 4.47 -7.64 13.12
CA GLY A 63 3.85 -6.95 11.98
C GLY A 63 4.89 -6.33 11.05
N LEU A 64 5.89 -5.66 11.61
CA LEU A 64 7.01 -5.10 10.86
C LEU A 64 7.82 -6.20 10.15
N ALA A 65 8.08 -7.33 10.82
CA ALA A 65 8.76 -8.46 10.21
C ALA A 65 7.96 -9.06 9.03
N ALA A 66 6.63 -9.15 9.17
CA ALA A 66 5.75 -9.62 8.09
C ALA A 66 5.73 -8.65 6.90
N GLU A 67 5.71 -7.34 7.14
CA GLU A 67 5.75 -6.32 6.09
C GLU A 67 7.09 -6.33 5.34
N ILE A 68 8.22 -6.46 6.05
CA ILE A 68 9.55 -6.62 5.45
C ILE A 68 9.61 -7.89 4.59
N ALA A 69 9.08 -9.01 5.09
CA ALA A 69 9.04 -10.25 4.32
C ALA A 69 8.20 -10.11 3.04
N HIS A 70 7.05 -9.44 3.13
CA HIS A 70 6.19 -9.19 1.99
C HIS A 70 6.88 -8.30 0.93
N LEU A 71 7.51 -7.21 1.36
CA LEU A 71 8.27 -6.31 0.48
C LEU A 71 9.43 -7.04 -0.21
N ARG A 72 10.16 -7.88 0.53
CA ARG A 72 11.24 -8.70 -0.02
C ARG A 72 10.73 -9.62 -1.12
N ASN A 73 9.61 -10.32 -0.89
CA ASN A 73 9.00 -11.19 -1.91
C ASN A 73 8.59 -10.40 -3.16
N GLY A 74 8.03 -9.19 -2.98
CA GLY A 74 7.69 -8.31 -4.10
C GLY A 74 8.91 -7.88 -4.93
N ILE A 75 10.02 -7.54 -4.26
CA ILE A 75 11.28 -7.18 -4.92
C ILE A 75 11.87 -8.38 -5.68
N GLU A 76 11.87 -9.57 -5.08
CA GLU A 76 12.35 -10.80 -5.73
C GLU A 76 11.53 -11.11 -7.00
N ALA A 77 10.20 -11.02 -6.92
CA ALA A 77 9.33 -11.20 -8.08
C ALA A 77 9.58 -10.16 -9.19
N LEU A 78 9.90 -8.91 -8.83
CA LEU A 78 10.27 -7.88 -9.80
C LEU A 78 11.61 -8.19 -10.46
N ALA A 79 12.61 -8.62 -9.68
CA ALA A 79 13.92 -8.98 -10.20
C ALA A 79 13.83 -10.14 -11.21
N ASP A 80 12.99 -11.14 -10.94
CA ASP A 80 12.75 -12.25 -11.86
C ASP A 80 12.09 -11.78 -13.15
N ARG A 81 11.12 -10.86 -13.07
CA ARG A 81 10.51 -10.23 -14.25
C ARG A 81 11.52 -9.48 -15.10
N VAL A 82 12.40 -8.70 -14.47
CA VAL A 82 13.45 -7.96 -15.20
C VAL A 82 14.38 -8.93 -15.90
N ARG A 83 14.78 -10.03 -15.25
CA ARG A 83 15.64 -11.06 -15.86
C ARG A 83 14.99 -11.70 -17.09
N ASP A 84 13.71 -12.06 -17.01
CA ASP A 84 12.95 -12.59 -18.17
C ASP A 84 12.87 -11.57 -19.32
N GLN A 85 12.64 -10.29 -19.00
CA GLN A 85 12.62 -9.23 -20.00
C GLN A 85 13.96 -9.04 -20.70
N GLU A 86 15.07 -9.04 -19.95
CA GLU A 86 16.42 -8.95 -20.52
C GLU A 86 16.77 -10.16 -21.39
N GLU A 87 16.34 -11.36 -21.00
CA GLU A 87 16.55 -12.58 -21.79
C GLU A 87 15.75 -12.54 -23.10
N ARG A 88 14.49 -12.09 -23.04
CA ARG A 88 13.67 -11.85 -24.24
C ARG A 88 14.30 -10.83 -25.18
N LEU A 89 14.82 -9.72 -24.66
CA LEU A 89 15.52 -8.72 -25.46
C LEU A 89 16.77 -9.32 -26.14
N ARG A 90 17.59 -10.07 -25.40
CA ARG A 90 18.75 -10.78 -25.96
C ARG A 90 18.37 -11.73 -27.10
N HIS A 91 17.28 -12.47 -26.96
CA HIS A 91 16.80 -13.35 -28.04
C HIS A 91 16.31 -12.57 -29.26
N LEU A 92 15.61 -11.45 -29.07
CA LEU A 92 15.13 -10.61 -30.18
C LEU A 92 16.29 -9.92 -30.92
N GLU A 93 17.27 -9.39 -30.18
CA GLU A 93 18.49 -8.80 -30.75
C GLU A 93 19.30 -9.85 -31.52
N GLY A 94 19.55 -11.02 -30.91
CA GLY A 94 20.28 -12.11 -31.55
C GLY A 94 19.60 -12.68 -32.81
N ARG A 95 18.26 -12.76 -32.81
CA ARG A 95 17.48 -13.13 -34.01
C ARG A 95 17.63 -12.10 -35.13
N THR A 96 17.63 -10.82 -34.79
CA THR A 96 17.78 -9.72 -35.76
C THR A 96 19.18 -9.71 -36.38
N THR A 97 20.22 -9.98 -35.60
CA THR A 97 21.61 -10.08 -36.10
C THR A 97 21.81 -11.29 -37.03
N THR A 98 21.17 -12.41 -36.74
CA THR A 98 21.27 -13.65 -37.53
C THR A 98 20.62 -13.50 -38.91
N THR A 99 19.43 -12.89 -38.97
CA THR A 99 18.72 -12.63 -40.24
C THR A 99 19.49 -11.69 -41.17
N ARG A 100 20.25 -10.72 -40.63
CA ARG A 100 21.05 -9.78 -41.43
C ARG A 100 22.29 -10.43 -42.07
N ARG A 101 22.82 -11.51 -41.49
CA ARG A 101 24.00 -12.24 -42.02
C ARG A 101 23.66 -13.21 -43.15
N GLN A 102 22.38 -13.59 -43.31
CA GLN A 102 21.91 -14.45 -44.41
C GLN A 102 21.43 -13.66 -45.64
N ALA A 103 21.34 -12.34 -45.56
CA ALA A 103 20.89 -11.47 -46.66
C ALA A 103 22.02 -10.72 -47.37
N ASN A 104 23.28 -11.13 -47.15
CA ASN A 104 24.50 -10.61 -47.78
C ASN A 104 25.39 -11.79 -48.16
#